data_AF-A0AAU9HCD7-F1
#
_entry.id   AF-A0AAU9HCD7-F1
#
_cell.length_a   1.000
_cell.length_b   1.000
_cell.length_c   1.000
_cell.angle_alpha   90.00
_cell.angle_beta   90.00
_cell.angle_gamma   90.00
#
_symmetry.space_group_name_H-M   'P 1'
#
loop_
_entity.id
_entity.type
_entity.pdbx_description
1 polymer ?
#
loop_
_entity_poly.entity_id
_entity_poly.type
_entity_poly.pdbx_seq_one_letter_code
_entity_poly.pdbx_strand_id
1 'polypeptide(L)'
;MKNLALIISILITALALQACGSSSKKTTEPTTTTGPTTPVTPEAIHHIQPENVAEYIDNFKRQFDALELQIDGVNYDISFVDIDQDDNLIFAKYDKGFLFFGFDFEENDPVAFIRVVESELEDINEALADANNYFFGKDISISQDDNENAIYKGSISHPEKGDFPIRMTINESLIEGGTSTVEVSGTQALINGDLGSLTYVQISDLINDHPEVDTLLLQEISGSVNDAINMHTGRLVRNAMLTTMVEATSDINSGGVDLYAAGFRRVYTEGAKLGVHSWCCTDGKPANELGRDHEGHGAQLTFFREMLGNELGPEFYYFTIEAAPHNTVHVMTKAELDKYLLP
;
A
#
# COMPACT_ATOMS: atom_id res chain seq x y z
N MET A 1 -6.28 -22.36 17.86
CA MET A 1 -7.01 -21.07 17.92
C MET A 1 -6.25 -20.16 16.98
N LYS A 2 -6.91 -19.74 15.89
CA LYS A 2 -6.31 -18.96 14.80
C LYS A 2 -5.92 -17.58 15.35
N ASN A 3 -4.63 -17.30 15.46
CA ASN A 3 -4.12 -15.93 15.48
C ASN A 3 -3.79 -15.63 14.03
N LEU A 4 -4.70 -14.93 13.36
CA LEU A 4 -4.41 -14.25 12.12
C LEU A 4 -3.43 -13.14 12.51
N ALA A 5 -2.16 -13.31 12.18
CA ALA A 5 -1.17 -12.25 12.34
C ALA A 5 -1.59 -11.14 11.39
N LEU A 6 -2.11 -10.06 11.97
CA LEU A 6 -2.30 -8.81 11.27
C LEU A 6 -0.90 -8.24 11.07
N ILE A 7 -0.41 -8.37 9.85
CA ILE A 7 0.92 -7.93 9.45
C ILE A 7 0.99 -6.42 9.62
N ILE A 8 2.12 -6.03 10.19
CA ILE A 8 2.41 -4.73 10.74
C ILE A 8 2.66 -3.76 9.59
N SER A 9 1.79 -2.74 9.48
CA SER A 9 2.00 -1.56 8.66
C SER A 9 3.20 -0.79 9.21
N ILE A 10 4.38 -0.90 8.58
CA ILE A 10 5.53 -0.07 8.91
C ILE A 10 5.95 0.83 7.77
N LEU A 11 6.08 2.10 8.20
CA LEU A 11 6.86 3.19 7.65
C LEU A 11 7.94 2.73 6.67
N ILE A 12 7.88 3.29 5.47
CA ILE A 12 9.08 3.84 4.87
C ILE A 12 8.95 5.37 4.96
N THR A 13 9.44 5.92 6.07
CA THR A 13 9.79 7.35 6.13
C THR A 13 11.08 7.55 5.34
N ALA A 14 10.95 7.91 4.06
CA ALA A 14 12.04 8.59 3.36
C ALA A 14 11.95 10.10 3.69
N LEU A 15 12.47 10.47 4.85
CA LEU A 15 12.82 11.85 5.18
C LEU A 15 14.23 12.12 4.63
N ALA A 16 14.33 12.92 3.56
CA ALA A 16 15.57 13.60 3.20
C ALA A 16 15.33 15.11 3.05
N LEU A 17 15.90 15.86 3.98
CA LEU A 17 15.96 17.32 4.07
C LEU A 17 16.74 17.95 2.91
N GLN A 18 16.30 19.14 2.47
CA GLN A 18 17.09 20.39 2.33
C GLN A 18 16.12 21.57 1.99
N ALA A 19 15.74 22.43 2.93
CA ALA A 19 16.43 23.65 3.37
C ALA A 19 16.57 24.77 2.30
N CYS A 20 15.79 25.87 2.42
CA CYS A 20 16.31 27.24 2.65
C CYS A 20 15.22 28.32 2.78
N GLY A 21 15.08 28.83 4.02
CA GLY A 21 14.98 30.25 4.42
C GLY A 21 14.09 31.25 3.70
N SER A 22 13.12 31.81 4.44
CA SER A 22 13.05 33.27 4.59
C SER A 22 12.35 33.68 5.89
N SER A 23 13.01 34.59 6.59
CA SER A 23 12.62 35.21 7.84
C SER A 23 11.50 36.23 7.62
N SER A 24 10.48 36.25 8.48
CA SER A 24 9.72 37.48 8.70
C SER A 24 9.15 37.58 10.12
N LYS A 25 9.32 38.79 10.65
CA LYS A 25 9.14 39.22 12.04
C LYS A 25 7.69 39.09 12.52
N LYS A 26 7.52 38.57 13.73
CA LYS A 26 6.31 38.77 14.56
C LYS A 26 6.12 40.26 14.83
N THR A 27 4.98 40.80 14.43
CA THR A 27 4.43 42.04 14.96
C THR A 27 3.04 41.75 15.48
N THR A 28 2.86 41.87 16.79
CA THR A 28 1.60 41.72 17.51
C THR A 28 0.78 43.00 17.39
N GLU A 29 -0.43 42.91 16.81
CA GLU A 29 -1.48 43.92 16.98
C GLU A 29 -2.84 43.25 17.27
N PRO A 30 -3.76 43.97 17.94
CA PRO A 30 -4.86 43.36 18.68
C PRO A 30 -6.08 43.04 17.83
N THR A 31 -6.68 41.88 18.10
CA THR A 31 -7.86 41.33 17.42
C THR A 31 -9.08 42.26 17.59
N THR A 32 -9.46 42.90 16.50
CA THR A 32 -10.78 43.51 16.32
C THR A 32 -11.75 42.44 15.85
N THR A 33 -12.96 42.48 16.40
CA THR A 33 -14.10 41.59 16.17
C THR A 33 -14.42 41.41 14.67
N THR A 34 -14.42 40.18 14.17
CA THR A 34 -14.89 39.82 12.83
C THR A 34 -16.33 39.30 12.87
N GLY A 35 -17.16 39.81 11.96
CA GLY A 35 -18.49 39.29 11.66
C GLY A 35 -18.46 37.92 10.97
N PRO A 36 -19.61 37.40 10.49
CA PRO A 36 -19.72 36.02 10.02
C PRO A 36 -18.80 35.78 8.82
N THR A 37 -17.74 35.00 9.04
CA THR A 37 -16.85 34.51 7.99
C THR A 37 -17.56 33.39 7.24
N THR A 38 -17.71 33.56 5.93
CA THR A 38 -18.02 32.46 5.00
C THR A 38 -17.08 31.30 5.30
N PRO A 39 -17.54 30.04 5.41
CA PRO A 39 -16.66 28.91 5.62
C PRO A 39 -15.62 28.86 4.50
N VAL A 40 -14.36 29.14 4.82
CA VAL A 40 -13.26 28.98 3.88
C VAL A 40 -12.93 27.48 3.86
N THR A 41 -13.05 26.85 2.69
CA THR A 41 -12.60 25.45 2.55
C THR A 41 -11.09 25.42 2.85
N PRO A 42 -10.61 24.52 3.72
CA PRO A 42 -9.19 24.41 4.01
C PRO A 42 -8.36 24.24 2.74
N GLU A 43 -7.12 24.73 2.77
CA GLU A 43 -6.16 24.48 1.68
C GLU A 43 -5.99 22.97 1.47
N ALA A 44 -5.99 22.54 0.20
CA ALA A 44 -5.83 21.14 -0.16
C ALA A 44 -4.40 20.71 0.14
N ILE A 45 -4.25 19.58 0.85
CA ILE A 45 -2.96 18.99 1.20
C ILE A 45 -2.86 17.66 0.45
N HIS A 46 -1.69 17.42 -0.14
CA HIS A 46 -1.37 16.16 -0.81
C HIS A 46 0.03 15.71 -0.41
N HIS A 47 0.20 14.40 -0.16
CA HIS A 47 1.52 13.81 0.09
C HIS A 47 2.36 13.78 -1.19
N ILE A 48 1.75 13.41 -2.32
CA ILE A 48 2.29 13.61 -3.67
C ILE A 48 1.47 14.72 -4.32
N GLN A 49 2.09 15.82 -4.74
CA GLN A 49 1.35 16.88 -5.42
C GLN A 49 0.76 16.36 -6.75
N PRO A 50 -0.48 16.74 -7.12
CA PRO A 50 -1.13 16.23 -8.34
C PRO A 50 -0.28 16.34 -9.60
N GLU A 51 0.46 17.43 -9.77
CA GLU A 51 1.37 17.66 -10.90
C GLU A 51 2.56 16.71 -10.95
N ASN A 52 2.93 16.10 -9.81
CA ASN A 52 4.09 15.21 -9.68
C ASN A 52 3.70 13.73 -9.79
N VAL A 53 2.40 13.39 -9.86
CA VAL A 53 1.94 11.99 -9.91
C VAL A 53 2.49 11.27 -11.15
N ALA A 54 2.53 11.94 -12.31
CA ALA A 54 3.05 11.33 -13.54
C ALA A 54 4.54 10.97 -13.41
N GLU A 55 5.36 11.89 -12.87
CA GLU A 55 6.79 11.65 -12.66
C GLU A 55 7.02 10.54 -11.62
N TYR A 56 6.24 10.53 -10.53
CA TYR A 56 6.28 9.47 -9.52
C TYR A 56 6.01 8.09 -10.14
N ILE A 57 4.95 7.97 -10.96
CA ILE A 57 4.58 6.71 -11.61
C ILE A 57 5.62 6.28 -12.65
N ASP A 58 6.19 7.21 -13.42
CA ASP A 58 7.27 6.90 -14.36
C ASP A 58 8.53 6.38 -13.63
N ASN A 59 8.82 6.90 -12.44
CA ASN A 59 9.91 6.39 -11.62
C ASN A 59 9.61 4.99 -11.06
N PHE A 60 8.43 4.83 -10.48
CA PHE A 60 7.96 3.55 -9.96
C PHE A 60 8.03 2.47 -11.05
N LYS A 61 7.53 2.74 -12.26
CA LYS A 61 7.58 1.78 -13.38
C LYS A 61 9.01 1.34 -13.70
N ARG A 62 9.98 2.27 -13.74
CA ARG A 62 11.40 1.93 -13.99
C ARG A 62 11.99 1.08 -12.87
N GLN A 63 11.67 1.38 -11.61
CA GLN A 63 12.12 0.60 -10.45
C GLN A 63 11.48 -0.79 -10.44
N PHE A 64 10.18 -0.88 -10.74
CA PHE A 64 9.43 -2.12 -10.77
C PHE A 64 9.91 -3.04 -11.90
N ASP A 65 10.16 -2.49 -13.09
CA ASP A 65 10.75 -3.23 -14.22
C ASP A 65 12.19 -3.70 -13.95
N ALA A 66 12.88 -3.12 -12.96
CA ALA A 66 14.23 -3.52 -12.56
C ALA A 66 14.23 -4.66 -11.52
N LEU A 67 13.08 -5.00 -10.93
CA LEU A 67 12.96 -6.17 -10.07
C LEU A 67 13.27 -7.42 -10.88
N GLU A 68 14.18 -8.24 -10.39
CA GLU A 68 14.61 -9.46 -11.10
C GLU A 68 14.96 -10.54 -10.10
N LEU A 69 14.46 -11.75 -10.32
CA LEU A 69 15.01 -12.96 -9.71
C LEU A 69 15.47 -13.91 -10.82
N GLN A 70 16.75 -14.25 -10.80
CA GLN A 70 17.32 -15.26 -11.67
C GLN A 70 17.90 -16.41 -10.84
N ILE A 71 17.43 -17.63 -11.09
CA ILE A 71 17.96 -18.87 -10.50
C ILE A 71 18.34 -19.81 -11.63
N ASP A 72 19.60 -20.23 -11.66
CA ASP A 72 20.17 -21.10 -12.71
C ASP A 72 19.94 -20.58 -14.15
N GLY A 73 20.02 -19.25 -14.32
CA GLY A 73 19.80 -18.60 -15.62
C GLY A 73 18.34 -18.49 -16.05
N VAL A 74 17.38 -18.96 -15.23
CA VAL A 74 15.95 -18.80 -15.46
C VAL A 74 15.46 -17.58 -14.68
N ASN A 75 14.72 -16.69 -15.35
CA ASN A 75 14.14 -15.51 -14.75
C ASN A 75 12.74 -15.81 -14.19
N TYR A 76 12.43 -15.20 -13.05
CA TYR A 76 11.15 -15.29 -12.37
C TYR A 76 10.72 -13.90 -11.95
N ASP A 77 9.41 -13.65 -12.04
CA ASP A 77 8.79 -12.51 -11.38
C ASP A 77 8.76 -12.75 -9.87
N ILE A 78 8.85 -11.66 -9.12
CA ILE A 78 8.76 -11.67 -7.66
C ILE A 78 7.63 -10.76 -7.20
N SER A 79 6.94 -11.18 -6.15
CA SER A 79 5.93 -10.37 -5.47
C SER A 79 6.20 -10.36 -3.98
N PHE A 80 5.99 -9.21 -3.34
CA PHE A 80 6.05 -9.10 -1.89
C PHE A 80 5.05 -10.04 -1.20
N VAL A 81 5.40 -10.51 0.00
CA VAL A 81 4.52 -11.32 0.85
C VAL A 81 4.41 -10.73 2.25
N ASP A 82 5.53 -10.56 2.95
CA ASP A 82 5.54 -10.13 4.35
C ASP A 82 6.91 -9.56 4.77
N ILE A 83 6.94 -8.89 5.92
CA ILE A 83 8.14 -8.42 6.61
C ILE A 83 8.16 -9.00 8.02
N ASP A 84 9.26 -9.66 8.37
CA ASP A 84 9.59 -9.95 9.77
C ASP A 84 10.70 -9.00 10.23
N GLN A 85 10.30 -8.01 11.01
CA GLN A 85 11.22 -7.00 11.51
C GLN A 85 12.08 -7.47 12.67
N ASP A 86 11.57 -8.41 13.46
CA ASP A 86 12.32 -8.93 14.60
C ASP A 86 13.55 -9.70 14.10
N ASP A 87 13.41 -10.40 12.96
CA ASP A 87 14.48 -11.17 12.31
C ASP A 87 15.15 -10.44 11.12
N ASN A 88 14.76 -9.20 10.81
CA ASN A 88 15.31 -8.41 9.69
C ASN A 88 15.17 -9.13 8.33
N LEU A 89 13.98 -9.68 8.05
CA LEU A 89 13.67 -10.46 6.85
C LEU A 89 12.54 -9.83 6.04
N ILE A 90 12.71 -9.84 4.72
CA ILE A 90 11.63 -9.59 3.76
C ILE A 90 11.32 -10.91 3.06
N PHE A 91 10.02 -11.23 2.97
CA PHE A 91 9.50 -12.40 2.29
C PHE A 91 8.88 -12.01 0.95
N ALA A 92 9.19 -12.80 -0.07
CA ALA A 92 8.64 -12.68 -1.41
C ALA A 92 8.23 -14.05 -1.95
N LYS A 93 7.31 -14.04 -2.92
CA LYS A 93 6.84 -15.19 -3.66
C LYS A 93 7.35 -15.12 -5.09
N TYR A 94 7.58 -16.29 -5.68
CA TYR A 94 7.86 -16.47 -7.10
C TYR A 94 7.21 -17.78 -7.58
N ASP A 95 7.28 -18.07 -8.88
CA ASP A 95 6.55 -19.18 -9.51
C ASP A 95 6.72 -20.56 -8.83
N LYS A 96 7.91 -20.85 -8.26
CA LYS A 96 8.19 -22.17 -7.63
C LYS A 96 8.06 -22.19 -6.11
N GLY A 97 7.66 -21.09 -5.49
CA GLY A 97 7.51 -21.02 -4.03
C GLY A 97 7.89 -19.66 -3.47
N PHE A 98 8.72 -19.66 -2.43
CA PHE A 98 9.04 -18.45 -1.66
C PHE A 98 10.54 -18.21 -1.61
N LEU A 99 10.91 -16.95 -1.46
CA LEU A 99 12.25 -16.54 -1.08
C LEU A 99 12.16 -15.53 0.05
N PHE A 100 13.19 -15.49 0.88
CA PHE A 100 13.32 -14.44 1.88
C PHE A 100 14.77 -14.04 2.04
N PHE A 101 14.97 -12.75 2.27
CA PHE A 101 16.28 -12.13 2.22
C PHE A 101 16.43 -11.10 3.33
N GLY A 102 17.67 -10.87 3.73
CA GLY A 102 17.98 -10.02 4.87
C GLY A 102 17.94 -8.54 4.51
N PHE A 103 17.35 -7.74 5.39
CA PHE A 103 17.32 -6.28 5.31
C PHE A 103 17.35 -5.70 6.72
N ASP A 104 18.32 -4.83 7.00
CA ASP A 104 18.43 -4.11 8.26
C ASP A 104 17.48 -2.91 8.24
N PHE A 105 16.34 -3.01 8.93
CA PHE A 105 15.33 -1.94 8.94
C PHE A 105 15.72 -0.73 9.80
N GLU A 106 16.70 -0.87 10.69
CA GLU A 106 17.19 0.24 11.52
C GLU A 106 18.17 1.12 10.72
N GLU A 107 19.11 0.48 10.02
CA GLU A 107 20.12 1.18 9.20
C GLU A 107 19.66 1.41 7.74
N ASN A 108 18.52 0.82 7.36
CA ASN A 108 17.96 0.85 6.00
C ASN A 108 18.92 0.27 4.94
N ASP A 109 19.54 -0.87 5.27
CA ASP A 109 20.61 -1.48 4.46
C ASP A 109 20.35 -2.97 4.15
N PRO A 110 20.61 -3.44 2.91
CA PRO A 110 20.46 -4.85 2.56
C PRO A 110 21.52 -5.74 3.24
N VAL A 111 21.10 -6.90 3.77
CA VAL A 111 21.97 -7.86 4.48
C VAL A 111 22.22 -9.09 3.61
N ALA A 112 23.48 -9.56 3.55
CA ALA A 112 23.94 -10.66 2.69
C ALA A 112 23.40 -12.04 3.14
N PHE A 113 22.09 -12.21 3.00
CA PHE A 113 21.33 -13.38 3.39
C PHE A 113 20.22 -13.62 2.38
N ILE A 114 20.14 -14.85 1.87
CA ILE A 114 19.03 -15.33 1.05
C ILE A 114 18.71 -16.76 1.48
N ARG A 115 17.42 -17.06 1.53
CA ARG A 115 16.89 -18.42 1.47
C ARG A 115 15.81 -18.53 0.42
N VAL A 116 15.69 -19.74 -0.13
CA VAL A 116 14.65 -20.09 -1.09
C VAL A 116 13.98 -21.36 -0.62
N VAL A 117 12.67 -21.43 -0.76
CA VAL A 117 11.85 -22.60 -0.48
C VAL A 117 11.05 -22.91 -1.73
N GLU A 118 11.25 -24.09 -2.30
CA GLU A 118 10.38 -24.58 -3.37
C GLU A 118 9.15 -25.23 -2.75
N SER A 119 7.96 -24.77 -3.13
CA SER A 119 6.68 -25.25 -2.58
C SER A 119 5.53 -24.90 -3.52
N GLU A 120 4.56 -25.83 -3.62
CA GLU A 120 3.29 -25.61 -4.31
C GLU A 120 2.21 -25.02 -3.36
N LEU A 121 2.55 -24.80 -2.09
CA LEU A 121 1.64 -24.26 -1.09
C LEU A 121 1.48 -22.74 -1.26
N GLU A 122 0.27 -22.25 -1.03
CA GLU A 122 -0.04 -20.82 -1.10
C GLU A 122 0.31 -20.07 0.20
N ASP A 123 0.24 -20.74 1.34
CA ASP A 123 0.55 -20.16 2.65
C ASP A 123 2.04 -20.28 2.97
N ILE A 124 2.66 -19.15 3.29
CA ILE A 124 4.09 -19.09 3.57
C ILE A 124 4.47 -19.80 4.86
N ASN A 125 3.64 -19.76 5.91
CA ASN A 125 3.93 -20.42 7.17
C ASN A 125 3.90 -21.94 7.01
N GLU A 126 2.97 -22.46 6.21
CA GLU A 126 2.91 -23.88 5.86
C GLU A 126 4.11 -24.28 5.00
N ALA A 127 4.49 -23.46 4.00
CA ALA A 127 5.66 -23.71 3.17
C ALA A 127 6.96 -23.71 3.99
N LEU A 128 7.11 -22.76 4.92
CA LEU A 128 8.28 -22.65 5.77
C LEU A 128 8.37 -23.80 6.79
N ALA A 129 7.28 -24.50 7.11
CA ALA A 129 7.31 -25.64 8.01
C ALA A 129 8.01 -26.88 7.41
N ASP A 130 8.08 -27.02 6.08
CA ASP A 130 8.79 -28.12 5.42
C ASP A 130 10.27 -27.77 5.19
N ALA A 131 11.07 -28.00 6.24
CA ALA A 131 12.51 -27.73 6.23
C ALA A 131 13.31 -28.50 5.15
N ASN A 132 12.74 -29.54 4.53
CA ASN A 132 13.47 -30.37 3.56
C ASN A 132 13.62 -29.72 2.18
N ASN A 133 12.84 -28.68 1.87
CA ASN A 133 12.86 -28.03 0.55
C ASN A 133 13.60 -26.68 0.53
N TYR A 134 14.39 -26.42 1.56
CA TYR A 134 15.14 -25.18 1.70
C TYR A 134 16.46 -25.21 0.93
N PHE A 135 16.69 -24.15 0.16
CA PHE A 135 17.99 -23.80 -0.34
C PHE A 135 18.58 -22.67 0.51
N PHE A 136 19.86 -22.82 0.84
CA PHE A 136 20.59 -21.88 1.68
C PHE A 136 21.50 -21.01 0.80
N GLY A 137 21.46 -19.70 1.00
CA GLY A 137 22.41 -18.78 0.36
C GLY A 137 23.85 -19.14 0.72
N LYS A 138 24.71 -19.15 -0.30
CA LYS A 138 26.14 -19.46 -0.23
C LYS A 138 26.91 -18.42 -1.03
N ASP A 139 27.95 -17.86 -0.41
CA ASP A 139 28.80 -16.82 -0.98
C ASP A 139 27.99 -15.62 -1.54
N ILE A 140 26.94 -15.21 -0.80
CA ILE A 140 26.09 -14.08 -1.16
C ILE A 140 26.88 -12.78 -1.01
N SER A 141 26.93 -12.00 -2.09
CA SER A 141 27.48 -10.66 -2.15
C SER A 141 26.38 -9.68 -2.53
N ILE A 142 26.48 -8.46 -2.03
CA ILE A 142 25.55 -7.37 -2.35
C ILE A 142 26.34 -6.24 -3.01
N SER A 143 25.76 -5.67 -4.06
CA SER A 143 26.20 -4.41 -4.67
C SER A 143 24.98 -3.53 -4.90
N GLN A 144 25.17 -2.22 -4.96
CA GLN A 144 24.14 -1.26 -5.35
C GLN A 144 24.47 -0.67 -6.72
N ASP A 145 23.46 -0.42 -7.56
CA ASP A 145 23.63 0.30 -8.83
C ASP A 145 23.32 1.80 -8.70
N ASP A 146 23.46 2.54 -9.80
CA ASP A 146 23.24 3.99 -9.84
C ASP A 146 21.77 4.40 -9.60
N ASN A 147 20.82 3.46 -9.64
CA ASN A 147 19.40 3.68 -9.37
C ASN A 147 19.00 3.16 -7.98
N GLU A 148 19.98 2.99 -7.09
CA GLU A 148 19.80 2.53 -5.72
C GLU A 148 19.26 1.10 -5.59
N ASN A 149 19.28 0.31 -6.68
CA ASN A 149 18.85 -1.08 -6.62
C ASN A 149 19.86 -1.94 -5.87
N ALA A 150 19.41 -2.71 -4.89
CA ALA A 150 20.23 -3.71 -4.22
C ALA A 150 20.30 -4.99 -5.08
N ILE A 151 21.51 -5.43 -5.39
CA ILE A 151 21.78 -6.59 -6.24
C ILE A 151 22.51 -7.65 -5.43
N TYR A 152 21.81 -8.75 -5.16
CA TYR A 152 22.33 -9.93 -4.49
C TYR A 152 22.86 -10.91 -5.53
N LYS A 153 24.07 -11.45 -5.32
CA LYS A 153 24.70 -12.44 -6.20
C LYS A 153 25.42 -13.51 -5.40
N GLY A 154 25.22 -14.77 -5.79
CA GLY A 154 25.93 -15.90 -5.19
C GLY A 154 25.37 -17.22 -5.70
N SER A 155 25.17 -18.18 -4.79
CA SER A 155 24.46 -19.43 -5.11
C SER A 155 23.49 -19.80 -3.99
N ILE A 156 22.47 -20.57 -4.33
CA ILE A 156 21.60 -21.26 -3.36
C ILE A 156 21.96 -22.74 -3.36
N SER A 157 22.12 -23.33 -2.18
CA SER A 157 22.62 -24.70 -2.00
C SER A 157 21.58 -25.57 -1.32
N HIS A 158 21.38 -26.78 -1.85
CA HIS A 158 20.50 -27.79 -1.27
C HIS A 158 21.26 -29.13 -1.14
N PRO A 159 21.15 -29.85 -0.01
CA PRO A 159 21.94 -31.07 0.24
C PRO A 159 21.81 -32.15 -0.86
N GLU A 160 20.60 -32.30 -1.42
CA GLU A 160 20.32 -33.31 -2.44
C GLU A 160 20.31 -32.79 -3.89
N LYS A 161 19.97 -31.50 -4.11
CA LYS A 161 19.77 -30.93 -5.46
C LYS A 161 21.05 -30.26 -5.98
N GLY A 162 21.99 -29.90 -5.10
CA GLY A 162 23.23 -29.22 -5.44
C GLY A 162 23.14 -27.70 -5.29
N ASP A 163 24.09 -27.02 -5.92
CA ASP A 163 24.25 -25.56 -5.87
C ASP A 163 23.77 -24.95 -7.19
N PHE A 164 22.98 -23.89 -7.10
CA PHE A 164 22.43 -23.16 -8.25
C PHE A 164 22.82 -21.68 -8.15
N PRO A 165 23.30 -21.04 -9.23
CA PRO A 165 23.62 -19.62 -9.18
C PRO A 165 22.33 -18.81 -9.00
N ILE A 166 22.42 -17.75 -8.20
CA ILE A 166 21.33 -16.81 -7.98
C ILE A 166 21.80 -15.37 -8.23
N ARG A 167 20.96 -14.59 -8.89
CA ARG A 167 21.05 -13.13 -8.97
C ARG A 167 19.67 -12.58 -8.65
N MET A 168 19.59 -11.63 -7.73
CA MET A 168 18.34 -10.96 -7.38
C MET A 168 18.57 -9.45 -7.35
N THR A 169 17.68 -8.68 -7.97
CA THR A 169 17.63 -7.22 -7.90
C THR A 169 16.33 -6.81 -7.23
N ILE A 170 16.45 -6.03 -6.17
CA ILE A 170 15.33 -5.49 -5.41
C ILE A 170 15.52 -3.98 -5.17
N ASN A 171 14.41 -3.30 -4.97
CA ASN A 171 14.33 -1.90 -4.53
C ASN A 171 12.97 -1.70 -3.83
N GLU A 172 12.69 -0.47 -3.40
CA GLU A 172 11.47 -0.10 -2.67
C GLU A 172 10.17 -0.50 -3.41
N SER A 173 10.18 -0.55 -4.75
CA SER A 173 8.99 -0.85 -5.55
C SER A 173 8.45 -2.27 -5.32
N LEU A 174 9.28 -3.20 -4.81
CA LEU A 174 8.82 -4.54 -4.42
C LEU A 174 7.71 -4.45 -3.37
N ILE A 175 7.88 -3.54 -2.40
CA ILE A 175 6.92 -3.33 -1.31
C ILE A 175 5.90 -2.29 -1.75
N GLU A 176 6.32 -1.11 -2.21
CA GLU A 176 5.42 0.01 -2.55
C GLU A 176 4.45 -0.32 -3.69
N GLY A 177 4.77 -1.30 -4.54
CA GLY A 177 3.88 -1.78 -5.59
C GLY A 177 2.57 -2.34 -5.03
N GLY A 178 2.59 -2.94 -3.84
CA GLY A 178 1.50 -3.77 -3.35
C GLY A 178 1.44 -5.11 -4.10
N THR A 179 0.38 -5.86 -3.87
CA THR A 179 0.17 -7.21 -4.44
C THR A 179 -1.08 -7.28 -5.31
N SER A 180 -1.64 -6.12 -5.68
CA SER A 180 -2.94 -6.07 -6.33
C SER A 180 -2.97 -6.76 -7.69
N THR A 181 -4.07 -7.43 -7.98
CA THR A 181 -4.40 -7.97 -9.31
C THR A 181 -5.65 -7.31 -9.85
N VAL A 182 -5.72 -7.19 -11.19
CA VAL A 182 -6.86 -6.65 -11.91
C VAL A 182 -7.24 -7.62 -13.03
N GLU A 183 -8.43 -8.21 -12.94
CA GLU A 183 -8.92 -9.18 -13.92
C GLU A 183 -10.20 -8.67 -14.60
N VAL A 184 -10.16 -8.45 -15.92
CA VAL A 184 -11.31 -7.95 -16.69
C VAL A 184 -12.26 -9.09 -17.05
N SER A 185 -13.53 -8.89 -16.73
CA SER A 185 -14.63 -9.80 -17.06
C SER A 185 -15.85 -9.00 -17.55
N GLY A 186 -15.98 -8.89 -18.88
CA GLY A 186 -17.05 -8.12 -19.50
C GLY A 186 -16.92 -6.62 -19.19
N THR A 187 -17.91 -6.05 -18.51
CA THR A 187 -17.91 -4.64 -18.10
C THR A 187 -17.38 -4.42 -16.68
N GLN A 188 -16.90 -5.49 -16.03
CA GLN A 188 -16.37 -5.43 -14.67
C GLN A 188 -14.88 -5.75 -14.66
N ALA A 189 -14.14 -5.16 -13.73
CA ALA A 189 -12.79 -5.59 -13.37
C ALA A 189 -12.76 -6.02 -11.90
N LEU A 190 -12.25 -7.23 -11.65
CA LEU A 190 -12.09 -7.79 -10.31
C LEU A 190 -10.77 -7.30 -9.73
N ILE A 191 -10.80 -6.74 -8.52
CA ILE A 191 -9.65 -6.21 -7.81
C ILE A 191 -9.44 -7.01 -6.52
N ASN A 192 -8.26 -7.60 -6.38
CA ASN A 192 -7.82 -8.35 -5.21
C ASN A 192 -6.41 -7.91 -4.81
N GLY A 193 -5.99 -8.26 -3.59
CA GLY A 193 -4.63 -8.02 -3.10
C GLY A 193 -4.44 -6.61 -2.52
N ASP A 194 -3.27 -6.38 -1.95
CA ASP A 194 -2.96 -5.13 -1.27
C ASP A 194 -2.65 -4.04 -2.28
N LEU A 195 -3.22 -2.86 -2.04
CA LEU A 195 -3.14 -1.74 -2.96
C LEU A 195 -1.80 -1.00 -2.82
N GLY A 196 -1.26 -0.54 -3.93
CA GLY A 196 -0.03 0.24 -3.95
C GLY A 196 0.14 1.00 -5.26
N SER A 197 1.37 1.34 -5.60
CA SER A 197 1.69 2.04 -6.85
C SER A 197 1.38 1.19 -8.09
N LEU A 198 1.46 -0.14 -7.99
CA LEU A 198 1.05 -1.04 -9.08
C LEU A 198 -0.45 -0.92 -9.35
N THR A 199 -1.28 -0.76 -8.32
CA THR A 199 -2.73 -0.57 -8.47
C THR A 199 -3.05 0.67 -9.29
N TYR A 200 -2.34 1.78 -9.06
CA TYR A 200 -2.52 3.00 -9.86
C TYR A 200 -2.24 2.73 -11.34
N VAL A 201 -1.13 2.04 -11.63
CA VAL A 201 -0.76 1.66 -13.00
C VAL A 201 -1.83 0.76 -13.62
N GLN A 202 -2.23 -0.30 -12.94
CA GLN A 202 -3.23 -1.25 -13.41
C GLN A 202 -4.58 -0.57 -13.69
N ILE A 203 -5.04 0.34 -12.83
CA ILE A 203 -6.31 1.06 -13.04
C ILE A 203 -6.17 2.09 -14.18
N SER A 204 -5.02 2.77 -14.30
CA SER A 204 -4.76 3.66 -15.42
C SER A 204 -4.79 2.92 -16.75
N ASP A 205 -4.12 1.77 -16.82
CA ASP A 205 -4.09 0.92 -18.02
C ASP A 205 -5.49 0.35 -18.32
N LEU A 206 -6.23 -0.10 -17.29
CA LEU A 206 -7.63 -0.52 -17.42
C LEU A 206 -8.51 0.57 -18.06
N ILE A 207 -8.42 1.82 -17.60
CA ILE A 207 -9.22 2.93 -18.13
C ILE A 207 -8.90 3.20 -19.61
N ASN A 208 -7.64 3.04 -20.01
CA ASN A 208 -7.20 3.31 -21.37
C ASN A 208 -7.50 2.15 -22.34
N ASP A 209 -7.31 0.92 -21.88
CA ASP A 209 -7.30 -0.27 -22.72
C ASP A 209 -8.63 -1.03 -22.71
N HIS A 210 -9.46 -0.82 -21.68
CA HIS A 210 -10.76 -1.48 -21.49
C HIS A 210 -11.90 -0.47 -21.27
N PRO A 211 -12.22 0.37 -22.27
CA PRO A 211 -13.27 1.40 -22.15
C PRO A 211 -14.68 0.83 -21.95
N GLU A 212 -14.88 -0.48 -22.15
CA GLU A 212 -16.11 -1.20 -21.83
C GLU A 212 -16.31 -1.44 -20.33
N VAL A 213 -15.23 -1.36 -19.52
CA VAL A 213 -15.30 -1.55 -18.08
C VAL A 213 -15.85 -0.30 -17.42
N ASP A 214 -16.94 -0.46 -16.67
CA ASP A 214 -17.59 0.62 -15.93
C ASP A 214 -17.65 0.36 -14.41
N THR A 215 -17.22 -0.82 -13.97
CA THR A 215 -17.35 -1.29 -12.59
C THR A 215 -16.09 -1.98 -12.10
N LEU A 216 -15.59 -1.56 -10.95
CA LEU A 216 -14.53 -2.23 -10.19
C LEU A 216 -15.18 -3.05 -9.07
N LEU A 217 -15.10 -4.37 -9.17
CA LEU A 217 -15.52 -5.29 -8.12
C LEU A 217 -14.36 -5.52 -7.15
N LEU A 218 -14.45 -4.93 -5.96
CA LEU A 218 -13.45 -5.05 -4.91
C LEU A 218 -13.78 -6.30 -4.08
N GLN A 219 -12.89 -7.29 -4.06
CA GLN A 219 -13.15 -8.58 -3.44
C GLN A 219 -12.39 -8.73 -2.12
N GLU A 220 -11.10 -9.07 -2.15
CA GLU A 220 -10.28 -9.27 -0.97
C GLU A 220 -9.12 -8.26 -0.97
N ILE A 221 -9.21 -7.22 -0.14
CA ILE A 221 -8.23 -6.13 -0.07
C ILE A 221 -7.94 -5.83 1.39
N SER A 222 -6.72 -6.09 1.88
CA SER A 222 -6.41 -5.83 3.29
C SER A 222 -6.11 -4.36 3.58
N GLY A 223 -5.68 -3.61 2.56
CA GLY A 223 -5.39 -2.19 2.68
C GLY A 223 -4.55 -1.64 1.54
N SER A 224 -3.90 -0.51 1.82
CA SER A 224 -2.85 0.06 0.97
C SER A 224 -1.51 0.06 1.70
N VAL A 225 -0.44 -0.25 0.97
CA VAL A 225 0.94 -0.09 1.45
C VAL A 225 1.46 1.34 1.26
N ASN A 226 0.79 2.14 0.43
CA ASN A 226 1.13 3.52 0.13
C ASN A 226 -0.13 4.39 -0.01
N ASP A 227 -0.50 5.09 1.06
CA ASP A 227 -1.69 5.95 1.09
C ASP A 227 -1.59 7.15 0.14
N ALA A 228 -0.38 7.67 -0.05
CA ALA A 228 -0.15 8.86 -0.87
C ALA A 228 -0.59 8.62 -2.31
N ILE A 229 -0.19 7.48 -2.90
CA ILE A 229 -0.64 7.10 -4.23
C ILE A 229 -2.07 6.53 -4.22
N ASN A 230 -2.50 5.81 -3.17
CA ASN A 230 -3.84 5.25 -3.09
C ASN A 230 -4.94 6.33 -3.16
N MET A 231 -4.74 7.49 -2.52
CA MET A 231 -5.66 8.62 -2.66
C MET A 231 -5.73 9.15 -4.11
N HIS A 232 -4.62 9.10 -4.85
CA HIS A 232 -4.62 9.44 -6.28
C HIS A 232 -5.23 8.35 -7.15
N THR A 233 -5.08 7.08 -6.79
CA THR A 233 -5.82 5.97 -7.39
C THR A 233 -7.33 6.15 -7.23
N GLY A 234 -7.79 6.54 -6.03
CA GLY A 234 -9.19 6.90 -5.81
C GLY A 234 -9.65 8.06 -6.68
N ARG A 235 -8.86 9.13 -6.80
CA ARG A 235 -9.17 10.25 -7.72
C ARG A 235 -9.24 9.81 -9.18
N LEU A 236 -8.35 8.92 -9.61
CA LEU A 236 -8.35 8.34 -10.95
C LEU A 236 -9.66 7.60 -11.22
N VAL A 237 -10.08 6.72 -10.30
CA VAL A 237 -11.39 6.01 -10.36
C VAL A 237 -12.56 6.99 -10.41
N ARG A 238 -12.58 8.00 -9.53
CA ARG A 238 -13.65 9.01 -9.48
C ARG A 238 -13.74 9.80 -10.79
N ASN A 239 -12.61 10.24 -11.32
CA ASN A 239 -12.54 11.05 -12.54
C ASN A 239 -12.95 10.26 -13.79
N ALA A 240 -12.64 8.95 -13.82
CA ALA A 240 -13.09 8.05 -14.87
C ALA A 240 -14.58 7.67 -14.77
N MET A 241 -15.30 8.15 -13.75
CA MET A 241 -16.71 7.85 -13.48
C MET A 241 -16.99 6.35 -13.25
N LEU A 242 -15.99 5.59 -12.79
CA LEU A 242 -16.13 4.17 -12.52
C LEU A 242 -17.00 3.92 -11.27
N THR A 243 -17.80 2.86 -11.33
CA THR A 243 -18.54 2.34 -10.18
C THR A 243 -17.60 1.47 -9.34
N THR A 244 -17.61 1.62 -8.02
CA THR A 244 -17.01 0.64 -7.10
C THR A 244 -18.10 -0.24 -6.53
N MET A 245 -17.85 -1.54 -6.50
CA MET A 245 -18.82 -2.54 -6.08
C MET A 245 -18.17 -3.52 -5.10
N VAL A 246 -18.94 -3.94 -4.10
CA VAL A 246 -18.62 -5.06 -3.22
C VAL A 246 -19.75 -6.08 -3.23
N GLU A 247 -19.40 -7.35 -3.14
CA GLU A 247 -20.34 -8.47 -3.03
C GLU A 247 -20.39 -9.00 -1.59
N ALA A 248 -21.39 -9.84 -1.29
CA ALA A 248 -21.59 -10.38 0.06
C ALA A 248 -20.36 -11.13 0.61
N THR A 249 -19.47 -11.60 -0.26
CA THR A 249 -18.23 -12.28 0.10
C THR A 249 -17.03 -11.35 0.20
N SER A 250 -17.13 -10.10 -0.26
CA SER A 250 -16.02 -9.15 -0.23
C SER A 250 -15.60 -8.82 1.20
N ASP A 251 -14.28 -8.71 1.41
CA ASP A 251 -13.62 -8.26 2.63
C ASP A 251 -12.59 -7.20 2.24
N ILE A 252 -12.96 -5.92 2.38
CA ILE A 252 -12.10 -4.79 2.05
C ILE A 252 -11.83 -3.95 3.30
N ASN A 253 -10.57 -3.59 3.51
CA ASN A 253 -10.13 -2.93 4.73
C ASN A 253 -9.20 -1.75 4.39
N SER A 254 -9.10 -0.79 5.31
CA SER A 254 -8.16 0.35 5.23
C SER A 254 -8.24 1.09 3.88
N GLY A 255 -7.13 1.23 3.14
CA GLY A 255 -7.10 1.82 1.80
C GLY A 255 -8.05 1.20 0.76
N GLY A 256 -8.51 -0.04 0.96
CA GLY A 256 -9.58 -0.62 0.16
C GLY A 256 -10.93 0.09 0.35
N VAL A 257 -11.22 0.55 1.57
CA VAL A 257 -12.41 1.37 1.88
C VAL A 257 -12.27 2.77 1.28
N ASP A 258 -11.06 3.34 1.25
CA ASP A 258 -10.76 4.61 0.57
C ASP A 258 -11.07 4.51 -0.92
N LEU A 259 -10.59 3.44 -1.56
CA LEU A 259 -10.85 3.17 -2.98
C LEU A 259 -12.35 2.95 -3.24
N TYR A 260 -13.04 2.19 -2.38
CA TYR A 260 -14.48 2.00 -2.47
C TYR A 260 -15.24 3.33 -2.37
N ALA A 261 -14.90 4.18 -1.39
CA ALA A 261 -15.49 5.51 -1.22
C ALA A 261 -15.28 6.41 -2.45
N ALA A 262 -14.22 6.16 -3.21
CA ALA A 262 -13.87 6.92 -4.40
C ALA A 262 -14.71 6.61 -5.64
N GLY A 263 -15.49 5.53 -5.66
CA GLY A 263 -16.40 5.24 -6.76
C GLY A 263 -17.33 6.42 -7.07
N PHE A 264 -17.52 6.72 -8.36
CA PHE A 264 -18.50 7.71 -8.80
C PHE A 264 -19.92 7.26 -8.41
N ARG A 265 -20.16 5.97 -8.53
CA ARG A 265 -21.25 5.25 -7.87
C ARG A 265 -20.65 4.16 -7.00
N ARG A 266 -21.35 3.84 -5.92
CA ARG A 266 -20.99 2.79 -4.98
C ARG A 266 -22.13 1.77 -4.97
N VAL A 267 -21.79 0.49 -4.96
CA VAL A 267 -22.75 -0.61 -4.94
C VAL A 267 -22.35 -1.54 -3.81
N TYR A 268 -23.13 -1.51 -2.73
CA TYR A 268 -22.96 -2.39 -1.61
C TYR A 268 -23.93 -3.58 -1.67
N THR A 269 -23.40 -4.79 -1.49
CA THR A 269 -24.21 -5.99 -1.28
C THR A 269 -24.20 -6.37 0.20
N GLU A 270 -25.38 -6.61 0.78
CA GLU A 270 -25.51 -7.03 2.18
C GLU A 270 -24.67 -8.29 2.47
N GLY A 271 -23.80 -8.20 3.47
CA GLY A 271 -22.87 -9.24 3.87
C GLY A 271 -21.40 -8.86 3.62
N ALA A 272 -21.13 -7.92 2.71
CA ALA A 272 -19.79 -7.41 2.46
C ALA A 272 -19.20 -6.78 3.72
N LYS A 273 -17.90 -6.91 3.93
CA LYS A 273 -17.20 -6.29 5.07
C LYS A 273 -16.36 -5.12 4.57
N LEU A 274 -16.60 -3.96 5.18
CA LEU A 274 -15.79 -2.76 5.02
C LEU A 274 -15.16 -2.45 6.38
N GLY A 275 -13.88 -2.72 6.52
CA GLY A 275 -13.14 -2.51 7.76
C GLY A 275 -12.32 -1.23 7.76
N VAL A 276 -12.40 -0.48 8.86
CA VAL A 276 -11.65 0.75 9.06
C VAL A 276 -10.77 0.66 10.30
N HIS A 277 -9.64 1.36 10.27
CA HIS A 277 -8.75 1.52 11.41
C HIS A 277 -7.85 2.75 11.24
N SER A 278 -7.15 3.11 12.32
CA SER A 278 -6.10 4.13 12.33
C SER A 278 -4.93 3.73 11.44
N TRP A 279 -4.39 4.65 10.65
CA TRP A 279 -3.11 4.41 9.97
C TRP A 279 -1.92 4.62 10.93
N CYS A 280 -0.79 4.01 10.59
CA CYS A 280 0.46 4.12 11.33
C CYS A 280 1.60 4.43 10.34
N CYS A 281 2.58 5.27 10.69
CA CYS A 281 2.63 6.20 11.82
C CYS A 281 3.30 7.50 11.36
N THR A 282 3.00 8.59 12.05
CA THR A 282 3.71 9.87 11.90
C THR A 282 4.33 10.21 13.24
N ASP A 283 5.62 10.57 13.25
CA ASP A 283 6.38 10.87 14.46
C ASP A 283 6.31 9.76 15.53
N GLY A 284 6.30 8.50 15.08
CA GLY A 284 6.20 7.32 15.94
C GLY A 284 4.82 7.14 16.61
N LYS A 285 3.79 7.84 16.14
CA LYS A 285 2.42 7.74 16.66
C LYS A 285 1.41 7.36 15.57
N PRO A 286 0.43 6.49 15.89
CA PRO A 286 -0.68 6.23 14.99
C PRO A 286 -1.63 7.43 14.93
N ALA A 287 -2.44 7.51 13.88
CA ALA A 287 -3.29 8.66 13.58
C ALA A 287 -4.22 9.05 14.74
N ASN A 288 -4.81 8.07 15.39
CA ASN A 288 -5.74 8.22 16.52
C ASN A 288 -5.08 8.78 17.80
N GLU A 289 -3.76 8.79 17.88
CA GLU A 289 -2.99 9.39 18.98
C GLU A 289 -2.42 10.77 18.63
N LEU A 290 -2.56 11.21 17.38
CA LEU A 290 -2.27 12.57 16.98
C LEU A 290 -3.39 13.50 17.47
N GLY A 291 -3.05 14.76 17.73
CA GLY A 291 -4.09 15.76 17.99
C GLY A 291 -4.92 15.99 16.72
N ARG A 292 -6.24 16.18 16.84
CA ARG A 292 -7.11 16.38 15.66
C ARG A 292 -6.70 17.54 14.74
N ASP A 293 -5.94 18.52 15.22
CA ASP A 293 -5.44 19.62 14.38
C ASP A 293 -4.03 19.33 13.79
N HIS A 294 -3.52 18.11 13.93
CA HIS A 294 -2.21 17.72 13.43
C HIS A 294 -2.17 17.71 11.90
N GLU A 295 -1.10 18.24 11.32
CA GLU A 295 -0.97 18.41 9.86
C GLU A 295 -0.97 17.10 9.09
N GLY A 296 -0.54 16.00 9.72
CA GLY A 296 -0.57 14.65 9.16
C GLY A 296 -1.97 14.19 8.71
N HIS A 297 -3.05 14.78 9.24
CA HIS A 297 -4.42 14.47 8.80
C HIS A 297 -4.80 15.15 7.48
N GLY A 298 -4.02 16.13 7.04
CA GLY A 298 -4.40 17.05 5.96
C GLY A 298 -4.74 16.37 4.64
N ALA A 299 -3.95 15.38 4.24
CA ALA A 299 -4.12 14.70 2.95
C ALA A 299 -5.41 13.86 2.91
N GLN A 300 -5.62 13.04 3.94
CA GLN A 300 -6.84 12.24 4.05
C GLN A 300 -8.10 13.09 4.24
N LEU A 301 -8.01 14.18 5.01
CA LEU A 301 -9.10 15.16 5.11
C LEU A 301 -9.42 15.81 3.75
N THR A 302 -8.40 16.07 2.93
CA THR A 302 -8.59 16.60 1.57
C THR A 302 -9.31 15.56 0.71
N PHE A 303 -8.81 14.33 0.69
CA PHE A 303 -9.39 13.22 -0.06
C PHE A 303 -10.86 12.95 0.32
N PHE A 304 -11.18 12.79 1.60
CA PHE A 304 -12.56 12.49 2.00
C PHE A 304 -13.53 13.65 1.79
N ARG A 305 -13.07 14.91 1.81
CA ARG A 305 -13.91 16.05 1.38
C ARG A 305 -14.29 15.96 -0.09
N GLU A 306 -13.38 15.51 -0.95
CA GLU A 306 -13.66 15.27 -2.37
C GLU A 306 -14.65 14.11 -2.58
N MET A 307 -14.55 13.06 -1.76
CA MET A 307 -15.37 11.85 -1.93
C MET A 307 -16.78 11.96 -1.32
N LEU A 308 -16.90 12.55 -0.13
CA LEU A 308 -18.12 12.59 0.70
C LEU A 308 -18.61 14.00 1.02
N GLY A 309 -17.88 15.05 0.62
CA GLY A 309 -18.24 16.45 0.85
C GLY A 309 -17.62 17.05 2.12
N ASN A 310 -17.78 18.37 2.25
CA ASN A 310 -17.06 19.19 3.25
C ASN A 310 -17.36 18.85 4.73
N GLU A 311 -18.54 18.30 5.01
CA GLU A 311 -18.97 17.96 6.37
C GLU A 311 -18.77 16.47 6.66
N LEU A 312 -19.36 15.60 5.82
CA LEU A 312 -19.35 14.16 6.03
C LEU A 312 -17.96 13.54 5.81
N GLY A 313 -17.15 14.08 4.91
CA GLY A 313 -15.80 13.59 4.63
C GLY A 313 -14.88 13.63 5.85
N PRO A 314 -14.67 14.80 6.47
CA PRO A 314 -13.90 14.90 7.71
C PRO A 314 -14.48 14.05 8.84
N GLU A 315 -15.81 13.97 8.97
CA GLU A 315 -16.45 13.14 9.99
C GLU A 315 -16.16 11.65 9.78
N PHE A 316 -16.23 11.18 8.53
CA PHE A 316 -15.90 9.80 8.19
C PHE A 316 -14.44 9.49 8.45
N TYR A 317 -13.52 10.35 8.02
CA TYR A 317 -12.10 10.20 8.27
C TYR A 317 -11.76 10.08 9.77
N TYR A 318 -12.31 10.95 10.61
CA TYR A 318 -12.06 10.82 12.06
C TYR A 318 -12.67 9.56 12.64
N PHE A 319 -13.84 9.14 12.15
CA PHE A 319 -14.42 7.86 12.53
C PHE A 319 -13.51 6.70 12.14
N THR A 320 -12.91 6.67 10.94
CA THR A 320 -12.07 5.55 10.51
C THR A 320 -10.89 5.35 11.45
N ILE A 321 -10.19 6.43 11.83
CA ILE A 321 -9.04 6.34 12.71
C ILE A 321 -9.42 6.11 14.18
N GLU A 322 -10.58 6.58 14.63
CA GLU A 322 -11.03 6.42 16.02
C GLU A 322 -11.71 5.07 16.29
N ALA A 323 -12.19 4.38 15.26
CA ALA A 323 -12.94 3.13 15.39
C ALA A 323 -12.08 1.94 15.85
N ALA A 324 -10.82 1.88 15.41
CA ALA A 324 -9.88 0.83 15.76
C ALA A 324 -8.42 1.32 15.72
N PRO A 325 -7.56 0.87 16.66
CA PRO A 325 -6.11 1.00 16.52
C PRO A 325 -5.57 0.38 15.22
N HIS A 326 -4.40 0.85 14.76
CA HIS A 326 -3.79 0.43 13.49
C HIS A 326 -3.51 -1.06 13.34
N ASN A 327 -3.44 -1.78 14.46
CA ASN A 327 -3.19 -3.21 14.51
C ASN A 327 -4.46 -4.05 14.76
N THR A 328 -5.64 -3.48 14.51
CA THR A 328 -6.94 -4.15 14.58
C THR A 328 -7.87 -3.59 13.52
N VAL A 329 -9.01 -4.23 13.27
CA VAL A 329 -9.99 -3.78 12.27
C VAL A 329 -11.36 -3.63 12.92
N HIS A 330 -12.02 -2.49 12.69
CA HIS A 330 -13.44 -2.31 12.96
C HIS A 330 -14.24 -2.51 11.68
N VAL A 331 -14.94 -3.64 11.56
CA VAL A 331 -15.88 -3.87 10.45
C VAL A 331 -17.12 -3.01 10.68
N MET A 332 -17.38 -2.09 9.76
CA MET A 332 -18.48 -1.13 9.87
C MET A 332 -19.83 -1.84 9.93
N THR A 333 -20.67 -1.40 10.87
CA THR A 333 -22.06 -1.83 10.98
C THR A 333 -22.91 -1.21 9.88
N LYS A 334 -24.08 -1.79 9.59
CA LYS A 334 -25.03 -1.22 8.63
C LYS A 334 -25.41 0.24 8.94
N ALA A 335 -25.56 0.57 10.22
CA ALA A 335 -25.88 1.93 10.65
C ALA A 335 -24.75 2.92 10.36
N GLU A 336 -23.49 2.50 10.50
CA GLU A 336 -22.33 3.33 10.15
C GLU A 336 -22.19 3.47 8.63
N LEU A 337 -22.37 2.38 7.87
CA LEU A 337 -22.40 2.43 6.40
C LEU A 337 -23.46 3.42 5.89
N ASP A 338 -24.68 3.35 6.44
CA ASP A 338 -25.78 4.26 6.10
C ASP A 338 -25.49 5.71 6.50
N LYS A 339 -24.88 5.93 7.67
CA LYS A 339 -24.49 7.26 8.13
C LYS A 339 -23.52 7.93 7.16
N TYR A 340 -22.55 7.18 6.65
CA TYR A 340 -21.51 7.70 5.75
C TYR A 340 -21.82 7.55 4.26
N LEU A 341 -23.08 7.20 3.94
CA LEU A 341 -23.58 7.10 2.56
C LEU A 341 -22.72 6.19 1.68
N LEU A 342 -22.21 5.09 2.24
CA LEU A 342 -21.37 4.11 1.55
C LEU A 342 -22.16 3.05 0.72
N PRO A 343 -23.44 2.75 1.00
CA PRO A 343 -24.22 1.83 0.16
C PRO A 343 -24.62 2.30 -1.23
#